data_AF-A0A938G683-F1
#
_entry.id   AF-A0A938G683-F1
#
_cell.length_a   1.000
_cell.length_b   1.000
_cell.length_c   1.000
_cell.angle_alpha   90.00
_cell.angle_beta   90.00
_cell.angle_gamma   90.00
#
_symmetry.space_group_name_H-M   'P 1'
#
loop_
_entity.id
_entity.type
_entity.pdbx_description
1 polymer ?
#
loop_
_entity_poly.entity_id
_entity_poly.type
_entity_poly.pdbx_seq_one_letter_code
_entity_poly.pdbx_strand_id
1 'polypeptide(L)' 'MAALQIKEVPSELHERARTRAEELDLTLGDYVLSLIRRDLERSQAREWRAQLLDRPVVAIPEGLVVELIREGRGEDN' A
#
# COMPACT_ATOMS: atom_id res chain seq x y z
N MET A 1 -12.74 19.85 -5.93
CA MET A 1 -12.23 19.44 -4.61
C MET A 1 -13.41 18.94 -3.79
N ALA A 2 -13.33 17.73 -3.23
CA ALA A 2 -14.37 17.19 -2.37
C ALA A 2 -14.02 17.47 -0.90
N ALA A 3 -15.02 17.78 -0.09
CA ALA A 3 -14.86 17.96 1.36
C ALA A 3 -15.37 16.70 2.08
N LEU A 4 -14.57 16.18 3.01
CA LEU A 4 -14.97 15.09 3.89
C LEU A 4 -15.22 15.67 5.28
N GLN A 5 -16.45 15.56 5.78
CA GLN A 5 -16.80 15.94 7.14
C GLN A 5 -17.16 14.70 7.95
N ILE A 6 -16.48 14.52 9.09
CA ILE A 6 -16.80 13.48 10.06
C ILE A 6 -17.48 14.17 11.24
N LYS A 7 -18.69 13.69 11.60
CA LYS A 7 -19.47 14.22 12.72
C LYS A 7 -19.42 13.26 13.90
N GLU A 8 -19.72 13.78 15.09
CA GLU A 8 -19.83 13.00 16.32
C GLU A 8 -18.55 12.21 16.66
N VAL A 9 -17.38 12.77 16.33
CA VAL A 9 -16.10 12.19 16.74
C VAL A 9 -16.00 12.27 18.26
N PRO A 10 -15.79 11.14 18.97
CA PRO A 10 -15.60 11.16 20.41
C PRO A 10 -14.48 12.11 20.80
N SER A 11 -14.72 12.97 21.79
CA SER A 11 -13.76 14.03 22.18
C SER A 11 -12.38 13.46 22.50
N GLU A 12 -12.32 12.31 23.18
CA GLU A 12 -11.06 11.62 23.47
C GLU A 12 -10.30 11.25 22.19
N LEU A 13 -11.00 10.73 21.18
CA LEU A 13 -10.38 10.35 19.91
C LEU A 13 -9.88 11.59 19.15
N HIS A 14 -10.65 12.66 19.16
CA HIS A 14 -10.28 13.92 18.53
C HIS A 14 -8.99 14.49 19.15
N GLU A 15 -8.93 14.56 20.47
CA GLU A 15 -7.74 15.08 21.17
C GLU A 15 -6.51 14.19 20.94
N ARG A 16 -6.65 12.87 21.03
CA ARG A 16 -5.53 11.95 20.75
C ARG A 16 -5.02 12.08 19.32
N ALA A 17 -5.91 12.25 18.35
CA ALA A 17 -5.53 12.47 16.96
C ALA A 17 -4.84 13.83 16.76
N ARG A 18 -5.32 14.89 17.43
CA ARG A 18 -4.68 16.21 17.41
C ARG A 18 -3.27 16.15 17.98
N THR A 19 -3.09 15.61 19.19
CA THR A 19 -1.77 15.47 19.82
C THR A 19 -0.82 14.71 18.92
N ARG A 20 -1.28 13.63 18.29
CA ARG A 20 -0.45 12.85 17.38
C ARG A 20 -0.08 13.59 16.09
N ALA A 21 -0.96 14.47 15.59
CA ALA A 21 -0.67 15.32 14.45
C ALA A 21 0.40 16.38 14.79
N GLU A 22 0.29 17.01 15.96
CA GLU A 22 1.26 17.98 16.49
C GLU A 22 2.65 17.35 16.67
N GLU A 23 2.74 16.14 17.23
CA GLU A 23 3.99 15.38 17.36
C GLU A 23 4.69 15.10 16.02
N LEU A 24 3.92 15.09 14.93
CA LEU A 24 4.41 14.82 13.58
C LEU A 24 4.57 16.10 12.74
N ASP A 25 4.36 17.28 13.32
CA ASP A 25 4.34 18.57 12.64
C ASP A 25 3.35 18.62 11.46
N LEU A 26 2.17 18.04 11.67
CA LEU A 26 1.08 17.97 10.69
C LEU A 26 -0.18 18.66 11.21
N THR A 27 -1.02 19.16 10.29
CA THR A 27 -2.39 19.49 10.67
C THR A 27 -3.18 18.21 10.95
N LEU A 28 -4.25 18.29 11.74
CA LEU A 28 -5.14 17.14 11.98
C LEU A 28 -5.71 16.55 10.68
N GLY A 29 -6.03 17.41 9.71
CA GLY A 29 -6.50 16.99 8.39
C GLY A 29 -5.43 16.20 7.64
N ASP A 30 -4.20 16.72 7.60
CA ASP A 30 -3.07 16.03 6.95
C ASP A 30 -2.77 14.68 7.61
N TYR A 31 -2.84 14.64 8.93
CA TYR A 31 -2.67 13.39 9.68
C TYR A 31 -3.72 12.36 9.29
N VAL A 32 -5.01 12.70 9.31
CA VAL A 32 -6.11 11.78 8.94
C VAL A 32 -5.99 11.33 7.48
N LEU A 33 -5.70 12.24 6.56
CA LEU A 33 -5.52 11.89 5.15
C LEU A 33 -4.31 10.98 4.94
N SER A 34 -3.23 11.16 5.70
CA SER A 34 -2.06 10.28 5.65
C SER A 34 -2.40 8.85 6.08
N LEU A 35 -3.27 8.70 7.09
CA LEU A 35 -3.74 7.39 7.54
C LEU A 35 -4.59 6.71 6.48
N ILE A 36 -5.54 7.44 5.89
CA ILE A 36 -6.39 6.93 4.80
C ILE A 36 -5.54 6.48 3.63
N ARG A 37 -4.57 7.30 3.20
CA ARG A 37 -3.65 6.95 2.10
C ARG A 37 -2.87 5.67 2.41
N ARG A 38 -2.26 5.57 3.60
CA ARG A 38 -1.51 4.37 4.01
C ARG A 38 -2.38 3.12 4.05
N ASP A 39 -3.64 3.25 4.45
CA ASP A 39 -4.58 2.13 4.47
C ASP A 39 -4.96 1.67 3.06
N LEU A 40 -5.25 2.62 2.16
CA LEU A 40 -5.57 2.33 0.76
C LEU A 40 -4.37 1.70 0.02
N GLU A 41 -3.15 2.15 0.29
CA GLU A 41 -1.93 1.57 -0.27
C GLU A 41 -1.70 0.12 0.23
N ARG A 42 -1.95 -0.15 1.52
CA ARG A 42 -1.86 -1.52 2.07
C ARG A 42 -2.91 -2.45 1.49
N SER A 43 -4.12 -1.95 1.28
CA SER A 43 -5.21 -2.73 0.70
C SER A 43 -4.89 -3.15 -0.73
N GLN A 44 -4.29 -2.26 -1.53
CA GLN A 44 -3.79 -2.59 -2.87
C GLN A 44 -2.71 -3.69 -2.84
N ALA A 45 -1.77 -3.64 -1.90
CA ALA A 45 -0.74 -4.68 -1.80
C ALA A 45 -1.30 -6.05 -1.39
N ARG A 46 -2.28 -6.08 -0.47
CA ARG A 46 -2.97 -7.32 -0.07
C ARG A 46 -3.81 -7.90 -1.20
N GLU A 47 -4.55 -7.05 -1.90
CA GLU A 47 -5.36 -7.45 -3.06
C GLU A 47 -4.49 -7.95 -4.20
N TRP A 48 -3.41 -7.22 -4.52
CA TRP A 48 -2.42 -7.65 -5.51
C TRP A 48 -1.80 -9.01 -5.15
N ARG A 49 -1.44 -9.22 -3.87
CA ARG A 49 -0.93 -10.51 -3.40
C ARG A 49 -1.97 -11.62 -3.52
N ALA A 50 -3.23 -11.33 -3.20
CA ALA A 50 -4.31 -12.30 -3.35
C ALA A 50 -4.51 -12.67 -4.83
N GLN A 51 -4.50 -11.69 -5.74
CA GLN A 51 -4.55 -11.93 -7.18
C GLN A 51 -3.34 -12.75 -7.69
N LEU A 52 -2.14 -12.51 -7.14
CA LEU A 52 -0.95 -13.28 -7.51
C LEU A 52 -1.06 -14.75 -7.08
N LEU A 53 -1.62 -15.01 -5.89
CA LEU A 53 -1.81 -16.36 -5.36
C LEU A 53 -2.99 -17.10 -6.00
N ASP A 54 -4.00 -16.38 -6.47
CA ASP A 54 -5.17 -16.92 -7.17
C ASP A 54 -4.84 -17.28 -8.63
N ARG A 55 -3.74 -16.74 -9.19
CA ARG A 55 -3.30 -17.14 -10.53
C ARG A 55 -2.93 -18.63 -10.54
N PRO A 56 -3.39 -19.38 -11.56
CA PRO A 56 -3.06 -20.80 -11.68
C PRO A 56 -1.54 -20.93 -11.74
N VAL A 57 -0.99 -21.80 -10.88
CA VAL A 57 0.43 -22.12 -10.86
C VAL A 57 0.77 -22.76 -12.20
N VAL A 58 1.43 -21.99 -13.07
CA VAL A 58 1.96 -22.53 -14.32
C VAL A 58 3.18 -23.37 -13.97
N ALA A 59 3.16 -24.64 -14.35
CA ALA A 59 4.33 -25.49 -14.27
C ALA A 59 5.35 -25.00 -15.32
N ILE A 60 6.23 -24.10 -14.90
CA ILE A 60 7.35 -23.65 -15.72
C ILE A 60 8.49 -24.67 -15.53
N PRO A 61 9.10 -25.17 -16.62
CA PRO A 61 10.28 -26.04 -16.53
C PRO A 61 11.38 -25.38 -15.69
N GLU A 62 11.98 -26.17 -14.81
CA GLU A 62 13.09 -25.71 -13.97
C GLU A 62 14.25 -25.24 -14.88
N GLY A 63 14.73 -24.02 -14.68
CA GLY A 63 15.78 -23.41 -15.51
C GLY A 63 15.29 -22.46 -16.61
N LEU A 64 14.05 -22.59 -17.12
CA LEU A 64 13.55 -21.76 -18.23
C LEU A 64 13.55 -20.25 -17.89
N VAL A 65 13.18 -19.89 -16.66
CA VAL A 65 13.18 -18.50 -16.20
C VAL A 65 14.61 -17.93 -16.16
N VAL A 66 15.59 -18.75 -15.78
CA VAL A 66 16.99 -18.33 -15.68
C VAL A 66 17.59 -18.12 -17.07
N GLU A 67 17.29 -19.01 -18.01
CA GLU A 67 17.71 -18.88 -19.41
C GLU A 67 17.13 -17.62 -20.07
N LEU A 68 15.82 -17.38 -19.94
CA LEU A 68 15.18 -16.18 -20.48
C LEU A 68 15.74 -14.88 -19.89
N ILE A 69 16.12 -14.88 -18.61
CA ILE A 69 16.74 -13.71 -17.97
C ILE A 69 18.17 -13.48 -18.49
N ARG A 70 18.94 -14.55 -18.74
CA ARG A 70 20.31 -14.46 -19.29
C ARG A 70 20.29 -13.97 -20.74
N GLU A 71 19.42 -14.52 -21.56
CA GLU A 71 19.20 -14.10 -22.95
C GLU A 71 18.79 -12.61 -23.01
N GLY A 72 17.84 -12.20 -22.15
CA GLY A 72 17.41 -10.80 -22.05
C GLY A 72 18.48 -9.82 -21.53
N ARG A 73 19.52 -10.32 -20.86
CA ARG A 73 20.68 -9.52 -20.42
C ARG A 73 21.83 -9.52 -21.42
N GLY A 74 21.72 -10.27 -22.53
CA GLY A 74 22.79 -10.42 -23.52
C GLY A 74 23.99 -11.21 -22.99
N GLU A 75 23.77 -12.09 -22.01
CA GLU A 75 24.82 -12.93 -21.42
C GLU A 75 25.13 -14.19 -22.25
N ASP A 76 24.56 -14.33 -23.45
CA ASP A 76 24.80 -15.45 -24.38
C ASP A 76 26.02 -15.22 -25.30
N ASN A 77 27.19 -14.95 -24.71
CA ASN A 77 28.48 -15.13 -25.38
C ASN A 77 29.54 -15.73 -24.46
#